data_AF-A0A0V0GVE0-F1
#
_entry.id   AF-A0A0V0GVE0-F1
#
_cell.length_a   1.000
_cell.length_b   1.000
_cell.length_c   1.000
_cell.angle_alpha   90.00
_cell.angle_beta   90.00
_cell.angle_gamma   90.00
#
_symmetry.space_group_name_H-M   'P 1'
#
loop_
_entity.id
_entity.type
_entity.pdbx_description
1 polymer ?
#
loop_
_entity_poly.entity_id
_entity_poly.type
_entity_poly.pdbx_seq_one_letter_code
_entity_poly.pdbx_strand_id
1 'polypeptide(L)'
;MEFAWGLANSKKNFFWVVRSDAVIGDDSIILPSEFIEETKERGLISRWCFQEQVLQHSSIGAFFTHCGWNSVMESIGSGVPMICWPFFADQHINCRYACDEWGVGMEIDKNVKRDEVEK
;
A
#
# COMPACT_ATOMS: atom_id res chain seq x y z
N MET A 1 -0.04 10.44 8.19
CA MET A 1 1.30 10.51 8.82
C MET A 1 1.85 9.15 9.24
N GLU A 2 1.07 8.30 9.92
CA GLU A 2 1.55 6.99 10.39
C GLU A 2 2.14 6.12 9.27
N PHE A 3 1.44 5.98 8.14
CA PHE A 3 1.94 5.22 6.99
C PHE A 3 3.26 5.75 6.41
N ALA A 4 3.37 7.08 6.24
CA ALA A 4 4.58 7.68 5.71
C ALA A 4 5.79 7.38 6.62
N TRP A 5 5.67 7.63 7.93
CA TRP A 5 6.76 7.32 8.84
C TRP A 5 7.01 5.81 9.00
N GLY A 6 5.98 4.97 8.93
CA GLY A 6 6.15 3.52 8.90
C GLY A 6 6.98 3.05 7.70
N LEU A 7 6.66 3.53 6.50
CA LEU A 7 7.47 3.28 5.30
C LEU A 7 8.90 3.79 5.44
N ALA A 8 9.08 5.02 5.96
CA ALA A 8 10.40 5.59 6.19
C ALA A 8 11.22 4.82 7.25
N ASN A 9 10.57 4.26 8.26
CA ASN A 9 11.21 3.49 9.32
C ASN A 9 11.55 2.06 8.89
N SER A 10 10.74 1.44 8.02
CA SER A 10 10.97 0.07 7.53
C SER A 10 12.32 -0.13 6.82
N LYS A 11 12.92 0.98 6.34
CA LYS A 11 14.13 1.01 5.49
C LYS A 11 14.03 0.18 4.21
N LYS A 12 12.83 -0.26 3.82
CA LYS A 12 12.59 -0.97 2.56
C LYS A 12 12.45 0.01 1.40
N ASN A 13 12.68 -0.50 0.19
CA ASN A 13 12.33 0.22 -1.02
C ASN A 13 10.81 0.18 -1.19
N PHE A 14 10.21 1.28 -1.65
CA PHE A 14 8.77 1.34 -1.88
C PHE A 14 8.44 2.20 -3.09
N PHE A 15 7.33 1.86 -3.73
CA PHE A 15 6.67 2.70 -4.71
C PHE A 15 5.27 3.03 -4.20
N TRP A 16 4.98 4.31 -3.99
CA TRP A 16 3.72 4.76 -3.41
C TRP A 16 2.94 5.64 -4.38
N VAL A 17 1.77 5.16 -4.77
CA VAL A 17 0.80 5.93 -5.55
C VAL A 17 -0.10 6.71 -4.59
N VAL A 18 0.07 8.03 -4.54
CA VAL A 18 -0.69 8.94 -3.68
C VAL A 18 -1.43 9.94 -4.57
N ARG A 19 -2.75 9.93 -4.52
CA ARG A 19 -3.55 10.96 -5.17
C ARG A 19 -3.80 12.11 -4.19
N SER A 20 -3.65 13.34 -4.67
CA SER A 20 -3.88 14.56 -3.89
C SER A 20 -5.34 14.75 -3.47
N ASP A 21 -6.29 14.10 -4.16
CA ASP A 21 -7.73 14.17 -3.90
C ASP A 21 -8.24 13.05 -2.96
N ALA A 22 -7.37 12.13 -2.53
CA ALA A 22 -7.78 10.96 -1.75
C ALA A 22 -8.03 11.24 -0.26
N VAL A 23 -7.71 12.46 0.22
CA VAL A 23 -7.98 12.88 1.60
C VAL A 23 -9.06 13.95 1.58
N ILE A 24 -10.23 13.60 2.11
CA ILE A 24 -11.35 14.53 2.24
C ILE A 24 -10.93 15.67 3.18
N GLY A 25 -10.77 16.88 2.63
CA GLY A 25 -10.54 18.10 3.40
C GLY A 25 -9.15 18.73 3.30
N ASP A 26 -8.24 18.22 2.47
CA ASP A 26 -6.92 18.84 2.24
C ASP A 26 -6.47 18.60 0.79
N ASP A 27 -6.56 19.63 -0.06
CA ASP A 27 -6.32 19.55 -1.53
C ASP A 27 -4.87 19.24 -1.94
N SER A 28 -4.01 18.92 -0.97
CA SER A 28 -2.73 18.31 -1.22
C SER A 28 -2.32 17.52 0.02
N ILE A 29 -2.18 16.20 -0.09
CA ILE A 29 -1.29 15.48 0.82
C ILE A 29 0.12 16.06 0.56
N ILE A 30 0.50 17.06 1.34
CA ILE A 30 1.89 17.50 1.44
C ILE A 30 2.55 16.47 2.34
N LEU A 31 3.15 15.45 1.71
CA LEU A 31 4.08 14.59 2.44
C LEU A 31 5.17 15.49 3.03
N PRO A 32 5.50 15.37 4.34
CA PRO A 32 6.47 16.27 4.97
C PRO A 32 7.80 16.26 4.23
N SER A 33 8.46 17.40 4.12
CA SER A 33 9.76 17.49 3.45
C SER A 33 10.80 16.57 4.09
N GLU A 34 10.70 16.34 5.40
CA GLU A 34 11.55 15.42 6.15
C GLU A 34 11.35 13.97 5.70
N PHE A 35 10.11 13.57 5.37
CA PHE A 35 9.83 12.23 4.84
C PHE A 35 10.41 12.07 3.44
N ILE A 36 10.24 13.08 2.58
CA ILE A 36 10.77 13.06 1.21
C ILE A 36 12.29 12.94 1.25
N GLU A 37 12.96 13.76 2.09
CA GLU A 37 14.41 13.73 2.22
C GLU A 37 14.91 12.39 2.81
N GLU A 38 14.25 11.87 3.85
CA GLU A 38 14.60 10.60 4.49
C GLU A 38 14.46 9.39 3.55
N THR A 39 13.57 9.48 2.55
CA THR A 39 13.26 8.35 1.65
C THR A 39 13.78 8.53 0.23
N LYS A 40 14.46 9.64 -0.10
CA LYS A 40 14.85 10.01 -1.47
C LYS A 40 15.60 8.93 -2.27
N GLU A 41 16.37 8.07 -1.62
CA GLU A 41 17.15 6.99 -2.25
C GLU A 41 16.39 5.65 -2.36
N ARG A 42 15.20 5.53 -1.77
CA ARG A 42 14.48 4.25 -1.57
C ARG A 42 12.99 4.31 -1.96
N GLY A 43 12.44 5.51 -1.94
CA GLY A 43 11.02 5.79 -2.17
C GLY A 43 10.82 6.43 -3.54
N LEU A 44 9.87 5.88 -4.29
CA LEU A 44 9.31 6.54 -5.46
C LEU A 44 7.86 6.90 -5.14
N ILE A 45 7.46 8.15 -5.44
CA ILE A 45 6.10 8.65 -5.20
C ILE A 45 5.53 9.13 -6.51
N SER A 46 4.33 8.68 -6.86
CA SER A 46 3.61 9.10 -8.07
C SER A 46 2.14 9.33 -7.77
N ARG A 47 1.45 10.05 -8.66
CA ARG A 47 -0.01 10.19 -8.62
C ARG A 47 -0.75 9.06 -9.31
N TRP A 48 -0.05 8.35 -10.20
CA TRP A 48 -0.61 7.28 -11.01
C TRP A 48 0.47 6.29 -11.46
N CYS A 49 0.06 5.07 -11.81
CA CYS A 49 0.92 4.09 -12.45
C CYS A 49 0.12 3.11 -13.30
N PHE A 50 0.80 2.37 -14.18
CA PHE A 50 0.24 1.18 -14.80
C PHE A 50 0.36 0.01 -13.81
N GLN A 51 -0.58 -0.09 -12.88
CA GLN A 51 -0.52 -0.99 -11.72
C GLN A 51 -0.21 -2.45 -12.10
N GLU A 52 -0.87 -2.99 -13.12
CA GLU A 52 -0.61 -4.34 -13.60
C GLU A 52 0.86 -4.55 -14.00
N GLN A 53 1.44 -3.62 -14.77
CA GLN A 53 2.85 -3.69 -15.18
C GLN A 53 3.80 -3.58 -13.98
N VAL A 54 3.44 -2.75 -12.99
CA VAL A 54 4.21 -2.62 -11.76
C VAL A 54 4.17 -3.94 -10.99
N LEU A 55 3.00 -4.54 -10.79
CA LEU A 55 2.85 -5.80 -10.06
C LEU A 55 3.56 -6.97 -10.75
N GLN A 56 3.65 -6.97 -12.08
CA GLN A 56 4.40 -7.97 -12.84
C GLN A 56 5.93 -7.77 -12.78
N HIS A 57 6.41 -6.65 -12.25
CA HIS A 57 7.83 -6.37 -12.19
C HIS A 57 8.49 -7.16 -11.05
N SER A 58 9.61 -7.84 -11.34
CA SER A 58 10.31 -8.74 -10.41
C SER A 58 10.83 -8.06 -9.12
N SER A 59 10.97 -6.73 -9.13
CA SER A 59 11.35 -5.96 -7.94
C SER A 59 10.22 -5.81 -6.91
N ILE A 60 8.97 -6.16 -7.23
CA ILE A 60 7.85 -6.06 -6.30
C ILE A 60 7.79 -7.32 -5.42
N GLY A 61 7.96 -7.12 -4.12
CA GLY A 61 7.88 -8.20 -3.13
C GLY A 61 6.54 -8.30 -2.40
N ALA A 62 5.77 -7.21 -2.34
CA ALA A 62 4.46 -7.17 -1.70
C ALA A 62 3.64 -5.99 -2.23
N PHE A 63 2.31 -6.12 -2.17
CA PHE A 63 1.38 -5.09 -2.59
C PHE A 63 0.49 -4.63 -1.44
N PHE A 64 0.70 -3.38 -1.00
CA PHE A 64 -0.21 -2.74 -0.06
C PHE A 64 -1.48 -2.28 -0.77
N THR A 65 -2.64 -2.78 -0.34
CA THR A 65 -3.90 -2.57 -1.05
C THR A 65 -5.09 -2.48 -0.10
N HIS A 66 -6.07 -1.68 -0.50
CA HIS A 66 -7.38 -1.62 0.14
C HIS A 66 -8.27 -2.83 -0.17
N CYS A 67 -7.78 -3.83 -0.91
CA CYS A 67 -8.51 -5.04 -1.26
C CYS A 67 -9.74 -4.83 -2.17
N GLY A 68 -9.74 -3.79 -3.00
CA GLY A 68 -10.70 -3.70 -4.11
C GLY A 68 -10.53 -4.88 -5.07
N TRP A 69 -11.64 -5.43 -5.59
CA TRP A 69 -11.64 -6.68 -6.34
C TRP A 69 -10.63 -6.73 -7.50
N ASN A 70 -10.55 -5.67 -8.31
CA ASN A 70 -9.60 -5.61 -9.42
C ASN A 70 -8.14 -5.69 -8.95
N SER A 71 -7.79 -4.93 -7.90
CA SER A 71 -6.44 -4.95 -7.32
C SER A 71 -6.08 -6.32 -6.75
N VAL A 72 -7.05 -7.02 -6.15
CA VAL A 72 -6.85 -8.39 -5.65
C VAL A 72 -6.57 -9.35 -6.80
N MET A 73 -7.36 -9.28 -7.87
CA MET A 73 -7.17 -10.14 -9.05
C MET A 73 -5.84 -9.88 -9.74
N GLU A 74 -5.42 -8.63 -9.89
CA GLU A 74 -4.13 -8.26 -10.46
C GLU A 74 -2.96 -8.77 -9.61
N SER A 75 -3.06 -8.68 -8.28
CA SER A 75 -2.03 -9.18 -7.35
C SER A 75 -1.89 -10.71 -7.45
N ILE A 76 -3.02 -11.42 -7.44
CA ILE A 76 -3.06 -12.89 -7.58
C ILE A 76 -2.47 -13.30 -8.93
N GLY A 77 -2.90 -12.66 -10.02
CA GLY A 77 -2.38 -12.94 -11.36
C GLY A 77 -0.88 -12.69 -11.51
N SER A 78 -0.33 -11.75 -10.73
CA SER A 78 1.10 -11.44 -10.71
C SER A 78 1.90 -12.24 -9.69
N GLY A 79 1.23 -13.06 -8.85
CA GLY A 79 1.88 -13.83 -7.78
C GLY A 79 2.47 -12.96 -6.66
N VAL A 80 1.95 -11.74 -6.47
CA VAL A 80 2.43 -10.80 -5.45
C VAL A 80 1.57 -10.91 -4.18
N PRO A 81 2.17 -11.15 -3.00
CA PRO A 81 1.43 -11.20 -1.75
C PRO A 81 0.93 -9.80 -1.35
N MET A 82 -0.18 -9.76 -0.62
CA MET A 82 -0.88 -8.52 -0.27
C MET A 82 -0.69 -8.13 1.19
N ILE A 83 -0.57 -6.83 1.43
CA ILE A 83 -0.78 -6.22 2.74
C ILE A 83 -2.11 -5.48 2.64
N CYS A 84 -3.10 -5.97 3.39
CA CYS A 84 -4.50 -5.65 3.24
C CYS A 84 -4.92 -4.57 4.24
N TRP A 85 -5.57 -3.51 3.74
CA TRP A 85 -6.13 -2.45 4.58
C TRP A 85 -7.51 -1.99 4.06
N PRO A 86 -8.56 -2.79 4.27
CA PRO A 86 -9.88 -2.56 3.69
C PRO A 86 -10.62 -1.38 4.34
N PHE A 87 -11.41 -0.64 3.54
CA PHE A 87 -12.16 0.52 4.01
C PHE A 87 -13.69 0.37 3.94
N PHE A 88 -14.23 -0.15 2.83
CA PHE A 88 -15.69 -0.20 2.60
C PHE A 88 -16.11 -1.26 1.56
N ALA A 89 -17.42 -1.45 1.41
CA ALA A 89 -18.03 -2.38 0.45
C ALA A 89 -17.48 -3.81 0.57
N ASP A 90 -17.08 -4.40 -0.56
CA ASP A 90 -16.58 -5.77 -0.68
C ASP A 90 -15.16 -5.96 -0.16
N GLN A 91 -14.43 -4.87 0.12
CA GLN A 91 -13.02 -4.90 0.51
C GLN A 91 -12.75 -5.76 1.75
N HIS A 92 -13.66 -5.73 2.74
CA HIS A 92 -13.53 -6.57 3.94
C HIS A 92 -13.68 -8.05 3.63
N ILE A 93 -14.59 -8.41 2.71
CA ILE A 93 -14.77 -9.79 2.28
C ILE A 93 -13.53 -10.24 1.51
N ASN A 94 -13.05 -9.41 0.58
CA ASN A 94 -11.86 -9.71 -0.21
C ASN A 94 -10.61 -9.85 0.68
N CYS A 95 -10.44 -8.97 1.68
CA CYS A 95 -9.37 -9.04 2.67
C CYS A 95 -9.40 -10.38 3.43
N ARG A 96 -10.57 -10.77 3.93
CA ARG A 96 -10.75 -12.05 4.63
C ARG A 96 -10.37 -13.24 3.76
N TYR A 97 -10.80 -13.28 2.50
CA TYR A 97 -10.41 -14.34 1.58
C TYR A 97 -8.90 -14.35 1.32
N ALA A 98 -8.30 -13.18 1.10
CA ALA A 98 -6.86 -13.08 0.89
C ALA A 98 -6.05 -13.58 2.09
N CYS A 99 -6.47 -13.24 3.31
CA CYS A 99 -5.74 -13.59 4.53
C CYS A 99 -6.03 -15.01 5.02
N ASP A 100 -7.30 -15.38 5.16
CA ASP A 100 -7.70 -16.60 5.87
C ASP A 100 -7.86 -17.81 4.94
N GLU A 101 -8.36 -17.60 3.72
CA GLU A 101 -8.74 -18.69 2.82
C GLU A 101 -7.63 -19.01 1.80
N TRP A 102 -7.04 -17.98 1.20
CA TRP A 102 -6.01 -18.13 0.18
C TRP A 102 -4.59 -18.08 0.75
N GLY A 103 -4.40 -17.49 1.93
CA GLY A 103 -3.09 -17.39 2.59
C GLY A 103 -2.08 -16.54 1.80
N VAL A 104 -2.57 -15.55 1.04
CA VAL A 104 -1.76 -14.64 0.21
C VAL A 104 -1.78 -13.20 0.70
N GLY A 105 -2.42 -12.94 1.84
CA GLY A 105 -2.59 -11.61 2.42
C GLY A 105 -2.29 -11.57 3.91
N MET A 106 -1.96 -10.38 4.42
CA MET A 106 -1.99 -10.05 5.85
C MET A 106 -2.77 -8.75 6.07
N GLU A 107 -3.67 -8.73 7.05
CA GLU A 107 -4.45 -7.52 7.38
C GLU A 107 -3.70 -6.61 8.35
N ILE A 108 -3.72 -5.30 8.06
CA ILE A 108 -3.27 -4.24 8.97
C ILE A 108 -4.47 -3.67 9.72
N ASP A 109 -4.29 -3.34 11.00
CA ASP A 109 -5.34 -2.75 11.83
C ASP A 109 -5.90 -1.46 11.22
N LYS A 110 -7.21 -1.26 11.39
CA LYS A 110 -7.90 -0.06 10.91
C LYS A 110 -7.30 1.22 11.51
N ASN A 111 -6.88 1.19 12.77
CA ASN A 111 -6.21 2.27 13.48
C ASN A 111 -4.69 2.21 13.34
N VAL A 112 -4.24 2.10 12.09
CA VAL A 112 -2.84 1.90 11.72
C VAL A 112 -1.86 2.75 12.54
N LYS A 113 -0.82 2.09 13.08
CA LYS A 113 0.33 2.74 13.72
C LYS A 113 1.58 2.55 12.89
N ARG A 114 2.48 3.54 12.89
CA ARG A 114 3.76 3.43 12.16
C ARG A 114 4.57 2.20 12.56
N ASP A 115 4.51 1.81 13.83
CA ASP A 115 5.23 0.65 14.39
C ASP A 115 4.72 -0.69 13.84
N GLU A 116 3.50 -0.71 13.29
CA GLU A 116 2.95 -1.88 12.59
C GLU A 116 3.38 -1.90 11.14
N VAL A 117 3.45 -0.73 10.50
CA VAL A 117 3.84 -0.56 9.10
C VAL A 117 5.35 -0.73 8.89
N GLU A 118 6.17 -0.45 9.91
CA GLU A 118 7.63 -0.53 9.80
C GLU A 118 8.20 -1.96 9.85
N LYS A 119 7.40 -2.94 10.27
CA LYS A 119 7.77 -4.34 10.42
C LYS A 119 7.85 -5.06 9.09
#